data_AF-L2FMK5-F1
#
_entry.id   AF-L2FMK5-F1
#
_cell.length_a   1.000
_cell.length_b   1.000
_cell.length_c   1.000
_cell.angle_alpha   90.00
_cell.angle_beta   90.00
_cell.angle_gamma   90.00
#
_symmetry.space_group_name_H-M   'P 1'
#
loop_
_entity.id
_entity.type
_entity.pdbx_description
1 polymer ?
#
loop_
_entity_poly.entity_id
_entity_poly.type
_entity_poly.pdbx_seq_one_letter_code
_entity_poly.pdbx_strand_id
1 'polypeptide(L)'
;MNVHLVESDDEDEFDTSGLFLPDFQQKRQDHDYNQGVALLSSPSVVDSCDSVHDANDVDDVDDGCIVCKQPTLRTCALCNDVMICSMDCQQIAVIDDVNSDHFDMCVAETSADTLYKDVLSNRIPRDTETFRDYQFYWLSSFIDRRKLLKMYTTIIREMDVTPHEMKIWVKEHKLFERIAMLFLSRPDLIILDDLKWLKRTHLWTAGFSNTARGIFEDVIARKQEKLQSD
;
A
#
# COMPACT_ATOMS: atom_id res chain seq x y z
N MET A 1 52.73 -26.64 31.36
CA MET A 1 51.28 -26.75 31.57
C MET A 1 50.63 -26.41 30.24
N ASN A 2 50.26 -27.44 29.49
CA ASN A 2 49.57 -27.36 28.21
C ASN A 2 48.09 -27.10 28.47
N VAL A 3 47.50 -26.12 27.78
CA VAL A 3 46.05 -25.94 27.73
C VAL A 3 45.64 -26.20 26.29
N HIS A 4 44.84 -27.25 26.12
CA HIS A 4 44.33 -27.76 24.86
C HIS A 4 43.31 -26.79 24.26
N LEU A 5 43.51 -26.45 22.98
CA LEU A 5 42.48 -25.95 22.07
C LEU A 5 41.53 -27.11 21.73
N VAL A 6 40.23 -26.85 21.78
CA VAL A 6 39.18 -27.70 21.20
C VAL A 6 38.41 -26.80 20.25
N GLU A 7 38.65 -27.00 18.96
CA GLU A 7 37.82 -26.51 17.86
C GLU A 7 36.73 -27.58 17.64
N SER A 8 35.48 -27.14 17.55
CA SER A 8 34.34 -27.98 17.18
C SER A 8 33.66 -27.33 15.97
N ASP A 9 33.89 -27.95 14.82
CA ASP A 9 33.25 -27.70 13.54
C ASP A 9 31.91 -28.45 13.51
N ASP A 10 30.80 -27.71 13.45
CA ASP A 10 29.48 -28.24 13.12
C ASP A 10 29.11 -27.70 11.74
N GLU A 11 29.27 -28.54 10.71
CA GLU A 11 28.76 -28.31 9.36
C GLU A 11 27.32 -28.82 9.26
N ASP A 12 26.35 -27.89 9.23
CA ASP A 12 24.94 -28.20 8.93
C ASP A 12 24.70 -28.14 7.42
N GLU A 13 24.60 -29.33 6.84
CA GLU A 13 24.25 -29.64 5.45
C GLU A 13 22.73 -29.38 5.22
N PHE A 14 22.38 -28.27 4.58
CA PHE A 14 20.98 -27.99 4.17
C PHE A 14 20.72 -28.49 2.75
N ASP A 15 19.92 -29.56 2.66
CA ASP A 15 19.40 -30.17 1.43
C ASP A 15 18.41 -29.23 0.71
N THR A 16 18.84 -28.67 -0.42
CA THR A 16 18.00 -27.86 -1.32
C THR A 16 17.54 -28.71 -2.50
N SER A 17 16.57 -29.59 -2.25
CA SER A 17 15.93 -30.38 -3.30
C SER A 17 14.42 -30.11 -3.31
N GLY A 18 13.95 -29.37 -4.32
CA GLY A 18 12.54 -29.42 -4.74
C GLY A 18 11.77 -28.10 -4.78
N LEU A 19 12.13 -27.19 -5.70
CA LEU A 19 11.19 -26.15 -6.18
C LEU A 19 10.71 -26.53 -7.58
N PHE A 20 9.61 -27.28 -7.64
CA PHE A 20 8.80 -27.47 -8.83
C PHE A 20 7.95 -26.19 -9.04
N LEU A 21 8.25 -25.43 -10.07
CA LEU A 21 7.37 -24.38 -10.61
C LEU A 21 6.38 -25.04 -11.59
N PRO A 22 5.05 -24.87 -11.44
CA PRO A 22 4.13 -25.25 -12.50
C PRO A 22 4.02 -24.15 -13.56
N ASP A 23 4.08 -24.59 -14.82
CA ASP A 23 3.80 -23.83 -16.04
C ASP A 23 2.43 -23.15 -15.99
N PHE A 24 2.40 -21.83 -16.18
CA PHE A 24 1.18 -21.05 -16.34
C PHE A 24 0.95 -20.75 -17.82
N GLN A 25 0.05 -21.52 -18.45
CA GLN A 25 -0.46 -21.21 -19.79
C GLN A 25 -1.53 -20.11 -19.72
N GLN A 26 -1.20 -18.97 -20.34
CA GLN A 26 -2.06 -17.81 -20.52
C GLN A 26 -3.19 -18.13 -21.52
N LYS A 27 -4.44 -18.23 -21.04
CA LYS A 27 -5.63 -18.29 -21.90
C LYS A 27 -6.27 -16.91 -21.97
N ARG A 28 -6.04 -16.20 -23.08
CA ARG A 28 -6.77 -14.99 -23.45
C ARG A 28 -8.20 -15.38 -23.80
N GLN A 29 -9.17 -14.73 -23.17
CA GLN A 29 -10.57 -14.74 -23.60
C GLN A 29 -10.88 -13.36 -24.19
N ASP A 30 -11.15 -13.36 -25.48
CA ASP A 30 -11.78 -12.26 -26.20
C ASP A 30 -13.28 -12.30 -25.88
N HIS A 31 -13.84 -11.16 -25.45
CA HIS A 31 -15.29 -10.99 -25.36
C HIS A 31 -15.67 -9.69 -26.09
N ASP A 32 -16.11 -9.88 -27.33
CA ASP A 32 -16.98 -8.96 -28.06
C ASP A 32 -18.25 -8.72 -27.25
N TYR A 33 -18.65 -7.45 -27.10
CA TYR A 33 -20.07 -7.14 -27.00
C TYR A 33 -20.44 -5.94 -27.85
N ASN A 34 -21.52 -6.18 -28.59
CA ASN A 34 -21.97 -5.54 -29.79
C ASN A 34 -22.94 -4.38 -29.48
N GLN A 35 -22.97 -3.44 -30.41
CA GLN A 35 -23.90 -2.31 -30.48
C GLN A 35 -25.35 -2.77 -30.66
N GLY A 36 -26.27 -2.04 -30.04
CA GLY A 36 -27.71 -2.16 -30.26
C GLY A 36 -28.42 -0.82 -30.07
N VAL A 37 -28.71 -0.16 -31.18
CA VAL A 37 -29.55 1.04 -31.34
C VAL A 37 -31.04 0.69 -31.17
N ALA A 38 -31.84 1.60 -30.57
CA ALA A 38 -33.01 2.25 -31.20
C ALA A 38 -34.10 2.75 -30.22
N LEU A 39 -34.38 4.06 -30.34
CA LEU A 39 -35.69 4.72 -30.52
C LEU A 39 -36.79 4.73 -29.43
N LEU A 40 -37.07 5.97 -28.98
CA LEU A 40 -38.36 6.67 -28.91
C LEU A 40 -39.58 5.97 -28.28
N SER A 41 -40.13 6.55 -27.20
CA SER A 41 -41.46 7.20 -27.18
C SER A 41 -41.87 7.64 -25.76
N SER A 42 -42.27 8.90 -25.63
CA SER A 42 -43.22 9.41 -24.61
C SER A 42 -44.54 9.77 -25.35
N PRO A 43 -45.62 10.28 -24.72
CA PRO A 43 -46.02 10.41 -23.31
C PRO A 43 -47.50 10.01 -23.03
N SER A 44 -47.97 10.03 -21.76
CA SER A 44 -49.23 10.70 -21.29
C SER A 44 -49.61 10.26 -19.86
N VAL A 45 -49.54 11.17 -18.88
CA VAL A 45 -50.64 11.91 -18.20
C VAL A 45 -51.73 11.03 -17.56
N VAL A 46 -51.73 10.94 -16.22
CA VAL A 46 -52.94 10.99 -15.38
C VAL A 46 -52.62 11.61 -14.01
N ASP A 47 -53.39 12.64 -13.68
CA ASP A 47 -53.58 13.27 -12.36
C ASP A 47 -54.15 12.27 -11.34
N SER A 48 -53.76 12.39 -10.06
CA SER A 48 -54.72 12.68 -8.96
C SER A 48 -54.13 12.59 -7.54
N CYS A 49 -54.35 13.70 -6.83
CA CYS A 49 -54.71 13.94 -5.42
C CYS A 49 -53.84 13.47 -4.23
N ASP A 50 -53.39 14.51 -3.51
CA ASP A 50 -53.53 14.74 -2.07
C ASP A 50 -53.20 13.60 -1.11
N SER A 51 -52.02 13.71 -0.51
CA SER A 51 -51.79 13.34 0.89
C SER A 51 -50.76 14.28 1.48
N VAL A 52 -51.25 15.26 2.23
CA VAL A 52 -50.47 16.12 3.12
C VAL A 52 -49.88 15.22 4.20
N HIS A 53 -48.58 14.95 4.15
CA HIS A 53 -47.80 14.49 5.31
C HIS A 53 -46.74 15.54 5.61
N ASP A 54 -46.94 16.10 6.79
CA ASP A 54 -46.09 17.01 7.53
C ASP A 54 -44.72 16.40 7.82
N ALA A 55 -43.80 17.33 8.11
CA ALA A 55 -42.49 17.16 8.72
C ALA A 55 -41.40 16.61 7.80
N ASN A 56 -40.54 17.55 7.39
CA ASN A 56 -39.17 17.36 6.96
C ASN A 56 -38.42 16.33 7.83
N ASP A 57 -38.45 15.06 7.43
CA ASP A 57 -37.34 14.13 7.68
C ASP A 57 -36.20 14.59 6.77
N VAL A 58 -35.48 15.63 7.20
CA VAL A 58 -34.13 15.83 6.70
C VAL A 58 -33.34 14.75 7.40
N ASP A 59 -33.18 13.60 6.74
CA ASP A 59 -32.20 12.60 7.14
C ASP A 59 -30.91 13.37 7.43
N ASP A 60 -30.51 13.43 8.72
CA ASP A 60 -29.23 13.93 9.15
C ASP A 60 -28.19 13.03 8.49
N VAL A 61 -27.77 13.39 7.28
CA VAL A 61 -26.68 12.73 6.58
C VAL A 61 -25.46 12.95 7.47
N ASP A 62 -25.03 11.88 8.15
CA ASP A 62 -23.87 11.89 9.04
C ASP A 62 -22.62 12.12 8.18
N ASP A 63 -22.34 13.40 7.86
CA ASP A 63 -21.20 13.89 7.09
C ASP A 63 -19.88 13.82 7.90
N GLY A 64 -19.87 13.01 8.98
CA GLY A 64 -18.79 12.87 9.94
C GLY A 64 -17.95 11.60 9.73
N CYS A 65 -16.73 11.63 10.25
CA CYS A 65 -15.87 10.46 10.34
C CYS A 65 -16.57 9.32 11.10
N ILE A 66 -16.62 8.12 10.53
CA ILE A 66 -17.32 6.98 11.15
C ILE A 66 -16.73 6.57 12.51
N VAL A 67 -15.46 6.91 12.79
CA VAL A 67 -14.77 6.57 14.03
C VAL A 67 -14.96 7.64 15.12
N CYS A 68 -14.73 8.91 14.79
CA CYS A 68 -14.67 10.00 15.80
C CYS A 68 -15.74 11.08 15.62
N LYS A 69 -16.61 10.95 14.62
CA LYS A 69 -17.72 11.85 14.29
C LYS A 69 -17.34 13.29 13.98
N GLN A 70 -16.06 13.58 13.78
CA GLN A 70 -15.61 14.89 13.32
C GLN A 70 -15.96 15.10 11.84
N PRO A 71 -16.42 16.30 11.43
CA PRO A 71 -16.70 16.60 10.03
C PRO A 71 -15.49 16.34 9.15
N THR A 72 -15.70 15.72 7.99
CA THR A 72 -14.61 15.47 7.04
C THR A 72 -15.13 15.37 5.62
N LEU A 73 -14.22 15.57 4.66
CA LEU A 73 -14.45 15.29 3.24
C LEU A 73 -13.60 14.11 2.75
N ARG A 74 -12.75 13.55 3.63
CA ARG A 74 -11.91 12.42 3.30
C ARG A 74 -12.71 11.13 3.44
N THR A 75 -12.51 10.23 2.50
CA THR A 75 -13.11 8.90 2.45
C THR A 75 -12.06 7.82 2.74
N CYS A 76 -12.53 6.61 3.04
CA CYS A 76 -11.66 5.45 3.22
C CYS A 76 -10.79 5.23 1.98
N ALA A 77 -9.47 5.17 2.16
CA ALA A 77 -8.52 5.05 1.05
C ALA A 77 -8.60 3.72 0.26
N LEU A 78 -9.31 2.72 0.80
CA LEU A 78 -9.44 1.39 0.18
C LEU A 78 -10.71 1.29 -0.66
N CYS A 79 -11.89 1.52 -0.07
CA CYS A 79 -13.17 1.34 -0.76
C CYS A 79 -13.83 2.66 -1.20
N ASN A 80 -13.39 3.81 -0.66
CA ASN A 80 -13.98 5.13 -0.91
C ASN A 80 -15.44 5.33 -0.48
N ASP A 81 -16.04 4.40 0.27
CA ASP A 81 -17.48 4.43 0.59
C ASP A 81 -17.83 5.12 1.92
N VAL A 82 -16.88 5.22 2.86
CA VAL A 82 -17.13 5.76 4.21
C VAL A 82 -16.22 6.95 4.50
N MET A 83 -16.72 7.88 5.32
CA MET A 83 -16.01 9.11 5.70
C MET A 83 -15.00 8.85 6.83
N ILE A 84 -13.76 9.32 6.67
CA ILE A 84 -12.64 9.09 7.58
C ILE A 84 -11.80 10.37 7.70
N CYS A 85 -11.63 10.93 8.89
CA CYS A 85 -10.94 12.23 9.04
C CYS A 85 -9.41 12.16 9.10
N SER A 86 -8.81 11.02 9.43
CA SER A 86 -7.37 10.89 9.65
C SER A 86 -6.86 9.48 9.42
N MET A 87 -5.54 9.34 9.28
CA MET A 87 -4.88 8.03 9.16
C MET A 87 -5.04 7.14 10.40
N ASP A 88 -5.19 7.73 11.60
CA ASP A 88 -5.47 6.95 12.81
C ASP A 88 -6.90 6.41 12.80
N CYS A 89 -7.88 7.22 12.37
CA CYS A 89 -9.25 6.75 12.15
C CYS A 89 -9.31 5.71 11.01
N GLN A 90 -8.53 5.89 9.94
CA GLN A 90 -8.40 4.90 8.87
C GLN A 90 -7.88 3.56 9.39
N GLN A 91 -6.87 3.59 10.27
CA GLN A 91 -6.31 2.40 10.87
C GLN A 91 -7.35 1.66 11.72
N ILE A 92 -8.09 2.38 12.57
CA ILE A 92 -9.18 1.81 13.38
C ILE A 92 -10.26 1.22 12.47
N ALA A 93 -10.75 1.99 11.50
CA ALA A 93 -11.84 1.56 10.61
C ALA A 93 -11.53 0.30 9.79
N VAL A 94 -10.25 0.03 9.49
CA VAL A 94 -9.83 -1.07 8.61
C VAL A 94 -9.29 -2.29 9.37
N ILE A 95 -8.89 -2.13 10.63
CA ILE A 95 -8.22 -3.20 11.39
C ILE A 95 -8.97 -3.60 12.65
N ASP A 96 -9.76 -2.69 13.21
CA ASP A 96 -10.43 -2.88 14.49
C ASP A 96 -11.88 -3.33 14.27
N ASP A 97 -12.10 -4.63 14.45
CA ASP A 97 -13.41 -5.29 14.36
C ASP A 97 -14.34 -4.95 15.53
N VAL A 98 -13.81 -4.37 16.61
CA VAL A 98 -14.58 -3.97 17.79
C VAL A 98 -15.10 -2.54 17.64
N ASN A 99 -14.27 -1.66 17.10
CA ASN A 99 -14.55 -0.22 17.06
C ASN A 99 -15.06 0.26 15.69
N SER A 100 -15.23 -0.62 14.71
CA SER A 100 -15.78 -0.24 13.41
C SER A 100 -16.44 -1.39 12.64
N ASP A 101 -17.74 -1.23 12.34
CA ASP A 101 -18.46 -2.10 11.41
C ASP A 101 -17.89 -2.05 9.98
N HIS A 102 -17.05 -1.05 9.68
CA HIS A 102 -16.39 -0.94 8.38
C HIS A 102 -15.37 -2.06 8.14
N PHE A 103 -14.78 -2.63 9.20
CA PHE A 103 -13.78 -3.68 9.11
C PHE A 103 -14.25 -4.86 8.24
N ASP A 104 -15.48 -5.33 8.46
CA ASP A 104 -16.05 -6.49 7.78
C ASP A 104 -16.38 -6.23 6.30
N MET A 105 -16.70 -4.97 5.96
CA MET A 105 -17.13 -4.58 4.62
C MET A 105 -15.98 -4.06 3.75
N CYS A 106 -14.89 -3.59 4.35
CA CYS A 106 -13.75 -3.03 3.65
C CYS A 106 -12.90 -4.15 3.04
N VAL A 107 -13.23 -4.63 1.84
CA VAL A 107 -12.48 -5.70 1.18
C VAL A 107 -11.24 -5.15 0.46
N ALA A 108 -10.11 -5.86 0.59
CA ALA A 108 -8.92 -5.57 -0.22
C ALA A 108 -9.04 -6.32 -1.55
N GLU A 109 -9.04 -5.62 -2.66
CA GLU A 109 -9.25 -6.21 -3.99
C GLU A 109 -7.96 -6.37 -4.77
N THR A 110 -6.90 -5.65 -4.38
CA THR A 110 -5.63 -5.60 -5.10
C THR A 110 -4.43 -5.86 -4.21
N SER A 111 -3.28 -6.16 -4.84
CA SER A 111 -2.01 -6.29 -4.13
C SER A 111 -1.61 -4.99 -3.39
N ALA A 112 -2.03 -3.83 -3.90
CA ALA A 112 -1.86 -2.51 -3.30
C ALA A 112 -2.70 -2.34 -2.03
N ASP A 113 -3.96 -2.73 -2.08
CA ASP A 113 -4.89 -2.69 -0.94
C ASP A 113 -4.40 -3.59 0.18
N THR A 114 -3.91 -4.77 -0.19
CA THR A 114 -3.31 -5.74 0.74
C THR A 114 -2.07 -5.14 1.41
N LEU A 115 -1.15 -4.53 0.65
CA LEU A 115 0.01 -3.84 1.23
C LEU A 115 -0.43 -2.74 2.21
N TYR A 116 -1.42 -1.94 1.83
CA TYR A 116 -1.90 -0.84 2.64
C TYR A 116 -2.46 -1.33 3.98
N LYS A 117 -3.28 -2.39 3.97
CA LYS A 117 -3.76 -3.04 5.20
C LYS A 117 -2.63 -3.60 6.05
N ASP A 118 -1.65 -4.24 5.43
CA ASP A 118 -0.49 -4.80 6.13
C ASP A 118 0.37 -3.71 6.78
N VAL A 119 0.56 -2.57 6.10
CA VAL A 119 1.22 -1.38 6.66
C VAL A 119 0.47 -0.83 7.85
N LEU A 120 -0.85 -0.63 7.73
CA LEU A 120 -1.68 -0.17 8.83
C LEU A 120 -1.64 -1.15 10.03
N SER A 121 -1.48 -2.44 9.76
CA SER A 121 -1.35 -3.50 10.77
C SER A 121 0.08 -3.70 11.27
N ASN A 122 1.06 -2.98 10.72
CA ASN A 122 2.49 -3.19 10.96
C ASN A 122 2.92 -4.66 10.76
N ARG A 123 2.38 -5.31 9.73
CA ARG A 123 2.67 -6.70 9.35
C ARG A 123 3.42 -6.75 8.02
N ILE A 124 4.31 -7.73 7.89
CA ILE A 124 4.97 -8.01 6.61
C ILE A 124 3.96 -8.73 5.71
N PRO A 125 3.81 -8.32 4.44
CA PRO A 125 2.94 -9.01 3.51
C PRO A 125 3.28 -10.48 3.36
N ARG A 126 2.23 -11.30 3.36
CA ARG A 126 2.31 -12.76 3.15
C ARG A 126 1.74 -13.19 1.82
N ASP A 127 0.84 -12.38 1.25
CA ASP A 127 0.31 -12.62 -0.08
C ASP A 127 1.41 -12.56 -1.13
N THR A 128 1.43 -13.54 -2.04
CA THR A 128 2.51 -13.69 -3.02
C THR A 128 2.55 -12.60 -4.06
N GLU A 129 1.40 -12.04 -4.43
CA GLU A 129 1.30 -10.97 -5.43
C GLU A 129 1.83 -9.66 -4.82
N THR A 130 1.33 -9.28 -3.64
CA THR A 130 1.84 -8.12 -2.88
C THR A 130 3.34 -8.24 -2.60
N PHE A 131 3.79 -9.42 -2.19
CA PHE A 131 5.19 -9.66 -1.88
C PHE A 131 6.11 -9.46 -3.10
N ARG A 132 5.62 -9.80 -4.30
CA ARG A 132 6.33 -9.61 -5.56
C ARG A 132 6.26 -8.17 -6.04
N ASP A 133 5.06 -7.62 -6.18
CA ASP A 133 4.80 -6.29 -6.77
C ASP A 133 5.54 -5.19 -6.01
N TYR A 134 5.56 -5.31 -4.69
CA TYR A 134 6.18 -4.36 -3.78
C TYR A 134 7.59 -4.76 -3.35
N GLN A 135 8.18 -5.72 -4.08
CA GLN A 135 9.61 -5.97 -4.13
C GLN A 135 10.20 -6.50 -2.81
N PHE A 136 9.36 -7.04 -1.93
CA PHE A 136 9.79 -7.74 -0.71
C PHE A 136 10.55 -9.03 -1.02
N TYR A 137 10.29 -9.64 -2.17
CA TYR A 137 10.97 -10.88 -2.60
C TYR A 137 12.48 -10.74 -2.82
N TRP A 138 12.99 -9.54 -3.08
CA TRP A 138 14.43 -9.30 -3.17
C TRP A 138 15.14 -9.34 -1.81
N LEU A 139 14.39 -9.40 -0.72
CA LEU A 139 14.90 -9.34 0.65
C LEU A 139 14.73 -10.71 1.29
N SER A 140 15.84 -11.36 1.63
CA SER A 140 15.84 -12.66 2.30
C SER A 140 15.58 -12.53 3.80
N SER A 141 16.13 -11.50 4.44
CA SER A 141 16.04 -11.29 5.88
C SER A 141 14.71 -10.66 6.30
N PHE A 142 14.15 -11.15 7.41
CA PHE A 142 12.99 -10.54 8.06
C PHE A 142 13.25 -9.08 8.47
N ILE A 143 14.48 -8.76 8.91
CA ILE A 143 14.87 -7.41 9.32
C ILE A 143 14.83 -6.47 8.11
N ASP A 144 15.33 -6.92 6.96
CA ASP A 144 15.34 -6.13 5.73
C ASP A 144 13.92 -5.86 5.23
N ARG A 145 13.05 -6.88 5.24
CA ARG A 145 11.64 -6.72 4.90
C ARG A 145 10.96 -5.72 5.82
N ARG A 146 11.28 -5.73 7.11
CA ARG A 146 10.73 -4.77 8.09
C ARG A 146 11.20 -3.35 7.85
N LYS A 147 12.45 -3.14 7.42
CA LYS A 147 12.92 -1.82 7.00
C LYS A 147 12.22 -1.32 5.74
N LEU A 148 11.97 -2.19 4.76
CA LEU A 148 11.17 -1.83 3.59
C LEU A 148 9.72 -1.49 3.98
N LEU A 149 9.09 -2.28 4.86
CA LEU A 149 7.75 -1.97 5.39
C LEU A 149 7.71 -0.61 6.08
N LYS A 150 8.76 -0.26 6.85
CA LYS A 150 8.87 1.06 7.48
C LYS A 150 8.88 2.18 6.44
N MET A 151 9.59 2.03 5.31
CA MET A 151 9.55 3.01 4.23
C MET A 151 8.15 3.17 3.64
N TYR A 152 7.44 2.06 3.38
CA TYR A 152 6.05 2.10 2.93
C TYR A 152 5.12 2.75 3.98
N THR A 153 5.35 2.46 5.27
CA THR A 153 4.62 3.09 6.38
C THR A 153 4.80 4.60 6.36
N THR A 154 6.02 5.08 6.14
CA THR A 154 6.30 6.51 6.06
C THR A 154 5.56 7.18 4.91
N ILE A 155 5.61 6.63 3.68
CA ILE A 155 4.94 7.28 2.55
C ILE A 155 3.41 7.23 2.68
N ILE A 156 2.85 6.15 3.25
CA ILE A 156 1.41 6.02 3.42
C ILE A 156 0.91 6.96 4.53
N ARG A 157 1.57 7.00 5.69
CA ARG A 157 1.10 7.78 6.85
C ARG A 157 1.49 9.25 6.80
N GLU A 158 2.71 9.56 6.38
CA GLU A 158 3.27 10.92 6.46
C GLU A 158 3.10 11.71 5.17
N MET A 159 2.80 11.02 4.06
CA MET A 159 2.65 11.62 2.73
C MET A 159 1.31 11.27 2.07
N ASP A 160 0.39 10.63 2.80
CA ASP A 160 -0.96 10.28 2.37
C ASP A 160 -1.02 9.50 1.03
N VAL A 161 0.01 8.68 0.73
CA VAL A 161 0.01 7.85 -0.48
C VAL A 161 -1.07 6.79 -0.40
N THR A 162 -1.95 6.77 -1.41
CA THR A 162 -3.11 5.86 -1.48
C THR A 162 -2.77 4.52 -2.15
N PRO A 163 -3.54 3.46 -1.87
CA PRO A 163 -3.43 2.18 -2.60
C PRO A 163 -3.56 2.36 -4.12
N HIS A 164 -4.48 3.23 -4.55
CA HIS A 164 -4.70 3.54 -5.95
C HIS A 164 -3.44 4.09 -6.64
N GLU A 165 -2.76 5.05 -6.02
CA GLU A 165 -1.50 5.60 -6.53
C GLU A 165 -0.40 4.53 -6.58
N MET A 166 -0.26 3.73 -5.52
CA MET A 166 0.72 2.64 -5.49
C MET A 166 0.49 1.63 -6.61
N LYS A 167 -0.78 1.25 -6.86
CA LYS A 167 -1.17 0.36 -7.97
C LYS A 167 -0.76 0.95 -9.32
N ILE A 168 -0.98 2.25 -9.53
CA ILE A 168 -0.53 2.94 -10.75
C ILE A 168 0.99 2.87 -10.87
N TRP A 169 1.74 3.16 -9.80
CA TRP A 169 3.19 3.17 -9.85
C TRP A 169 3.81 1.80 -10.13
N VAL A 170 3.20 0.72 -9.61
CA VAL A 170 3.58 -0.66 -9.94
C VAL A 170 3.33 -0.93 -11.43
N LYS A 171 2.14 -0.58 -11.94
CA LYS A 171 1.76 -0.76 -13.34
C LYS A 171 2.66 0.02 -14.31
N GLU A 172 3.12 1.21 -13.91
CA GLU A 172 4.04 2.04 -14.67
C GLU A 172 5.51 1.58 -14.57
N HIS A 173 5.82 0.59 -13.72
CA HIS A 173 7.18 0.21 -13.35
C HIS A 173 8.01 1.38 -12.78
N LYS A 174 7.34 2.30 -12.08
CA LYS A 174 7.92 3.52 -11.50
C LYS A 174 7.81 3.59 -9.98
N LEU A 175 7.43 2.51 -9.31
CA LEU A 175 7.26 2.43 -7.85
C LEU A 175 8.38 3.14 -7.08
N PHE A 176 9.63 2.71 -7.25
CA PHE A 176 10.75 3.30 -6.51
C PHE A 176 11.22 4.66 -7.03
N GLU A 177 10.94 5.01 -8.29
CA GLU A 177 11.17 6.37 -8.78
C GLU A 177 10.26 7.37 -8.05
N ARG A 178 8.98 7.03 -7.93
CA ARG A 178 7.98 7.85 -7.23
C ARG A 178 8.28 7.95 -5.74
N ILE A 179 8.63 6.83 -5.09
CA ILE A 179 9.06 6.82 -3.68
C ILE A 179 10.33 7.67 -3.48
N ALA A 180 11.32 7.56 -4.37
CA ALA A 180 12.53 8.35 -4.27
C ALA A 180 12.23 9.85 -4.41
N MET A 181 11.35 10.24 -5.34
CA MET A 181 10.91 11.64 -5.50
C MET A 181 10.22 12.17 -4.25
N LEU A 182 9.37 11.37 -3.61
CA LEU A 182 8.73 11.75 -2.36
C LEU A 182 9.76 12.05 -1.25
N PHE A 183 10.77 11.20 -1.09
CA PHE A 183 11.86 11.45 -0.15
C PHE A 183 12.80 12.59 -0.57
N LEU A 184 12.90 12.88 -1.87
CA LEU A 184 13.61 14.06 -2.36
C LEU A 184 12.89 15.35 -1.96
N SER A 185 11.56 15.36 -2.01
CA SER A 185 10.72 16.48 -1.59
C SER A 185 10.70 16.65 -0.07
N ARG A 186 10.72 15.54 0.69
CA ARG A 186 10.71 15.54 2.16
C ARG A 186 11.81 14.64 2.73
N PRO A 187 13.08 15.08 2.68
CA PRO A 187 14.21 14.25 3.10
C PRO A 187 14.23 14.00 4.60
N ASP A 188 13.57 14.83 5.41
CA ASP A 188 13.42 14.68 6.86
C ASP A 188 12.75 13.35 7.25
N LEU A 189 11.83 12.85 6.44
CA LEU A 189 11.02 11.67 6.74
C LEU A 189 11.76 10.33 6.65
N ILE A 190 12.94 10.28 6.06
CA ILE A 190 13.75 9.05 5.95
C ILE A 190 15.13 9.24 6.56
N ILE A 191 15.51 8.40 7.53
CA ILE A 191 16.83 8.52 8.16
C ILE A 191 17.96 8.07 7.22
N LEU A 192 19.14 8.68 7.38
CA LEU A 192 20.30 8.40 6.53
C LEU A 192 20.73 6.92 6.59
N ASP A 193 20.59 6.27 7.75
CA ASP A 193 20.95 4.87 7.92
C ASP A 193 20.03 3.91 7.15
N ASP A 194 18.75 4.23 7.02
CA ASP A 194 17.81 3.45 6.20
C ASP A 194 18.18 3.61 4.71
N LEU A 195 18.54 4.81 4.26
CA LEU A 195 19.04 5.01 2.89
C LEU A 195 20.36 4.28 2.61
N LYS A 196 21.32 4.32 3.55
CA LYS A 196 22.59 3.58 3.43
C LYS A 196 22.38 2.08 3.45
N TRP A 197 21.44 1.59 4.27
CA TRP A 197 21.03 0.19 4.27
C TRP A 197 20.51 -0.19 2.89
N LEU A 198 19.59 0.60 2.34
CA LEU A 198 18.96 0.31 1.04
C LEU A 198 20.01 0.06 -0.05
N LYS A 199 21.06 0.90 -0.12
CA LYS A 199 22.19 0.75 -1.08
C LYS A 199 22.93 -0.58 -0.99
N ARG A 200 22.90 -1.27 0.15
CA ARG A 200 23.60 -2.54 0.37
C ARG A 200 22.73 -3.76 0.06
N THR A 201 21.45 -3.57 -0.23
CA THR A 201 20.51 -4.66 -0.49
C THR A 201 20.55 -5.09 -1.95
N HIS A 202 20.15 -6.35 -2.22
CA HIS A 202 19.94 -6.82 -3.59
C HIS A 202 18.80 -6.07 -4.30
N LEU A 203 17.84 -5.54 -3.53
CA LEU A 203 16.78 -4.67 -4.01
C LEU A 203 17.33 -3.44 -4.75
N TRP A 204 18.43 -2.85 -4.25
CA TRP A 204 19.07 -1.70 -4.90
C TRP A 204 19.62 -2.04 -6.28
N THR A 205 20.27 -3.19 -6.44
CA THR A 205 20.94 -3.56 -7.69
C THR A 205 19.98 -4.15 -8.71
N ALA A 206 19.02 -4.97 -8.28
CA ALA A 206 18.14 -5.72 -9.17
C ALA A 206 16.71 -5.18 -9.25
N GLY A 207 16.22 -4.54 -8.18
CA GLY A 207 14.84 -4.05 -8.12
C GLY A 207 14.66 -2.60 -8.53
N PHE A 208 15.72 -1.78 -8.51
CA PHE A 208 15.61 -0.35 -8.79
C PHE A 208 16.04 0.01 -10.21
N SER A 209 15.30 0.92 -10.83
CA SER A 209 15.75 1.57 -12.07
C SER A 209 16.97 2.47 -11.80
N ASN A 210 17.73 2.79 -12.86
CA ASN A 210 18.84 3.75 -12.77
C ASN A 210 18.36 5.12 -12.28
N THR A 211 17.18 5.54 -12.72
CA THR A 211 16.54 6.80 -12.30
C THR A 211 16.26 6.81 -10.81
N ALA A 212 15.61 5.77 -10.28
CA ALA A 212 15.31 5.67 -8.85
C ALA A 212 16.59 5.71 -8.00
N ARG A 213 17.64 4.98 -8.42
CA ARG A 213 18.94 5.00 -7.76
C ARG A 213 19.56 6.38 -7.73
N GLY A 214 19.59 7.09 -8.86
CA GLY A 214 20.12 8.45 -8.94
C GLY A 214 19.40 9.40 -7.99
N ILE A 215 18.06 9.35 -7.95
CA ILE A 215 17.28 10.19 -7.04
C ILE A 215 17.59 9.85 -5.58
N PHE A 216 17.64 8.58 -5.20
CA PHE A 216 18.01 8.20 -3.82
C PHE A 216 19.43 8.64 -3.45
N GLU A 217 20.38 8.61 -4.38
CA GLU A 217 21.73 9.12 -4.15
C GLU A 217 21.74 10.63 -3.89
N ASP A 218 20.93 11.39 -4.60
CA ASP A 218 20.74 12.82 -4.34
C ASP A 218 20.15 13.07 -2.94
N VAL A 219 19.17 12.26 -2.52
CA VAL A 219 18.61 12.35 -1.14
C VAL A 219 19.71 12.10 -0.11
N ILE A 220 20.53 11.06 -0.32
CA ILE A 220 21.64 10.71 0.58
C ILE A 220 22.63 11.86 0.68
N ALA A 221 23.06 12.42 -0.45
CA ALA A 221 24.03 13.51 -0.50
C ALA A 221 23.53 14.72 0.31
N ARG A 222 22.29 15.15 0.09
CA ARG A 222 21.66 16.26 0.83
C ARG A 222 21.61 16.02 2.33
N LYS A 223 21.29 14.80 2.77
CA LYS A 223 21.27 14.48 4.21
C LYS A 223 22.69 14.49 4.81
N GLN A 224 23.70 14.05 4.06
CA GLN A 224 25.09 14.06 4.52
C GLN A 224 25.63 15.49 4.68
N GLU A 225 25.38 16.36 3.70
CA GLU A 225 25.78 17.77 3.76
C GLU A 225 25.15 18.51 4.95
N LYS A 226 23.87 18.25 5.22
CA LYS A 226 23.17 18.82 6.37
C LYS A 226 23.82 18.42 7.70
N LEU A 227 24.17 17.14 7.87
CA LEU A 227 24.84 16.64 9.08
C LEU A 227 26.26 17.15 9.27
N GLN A 228 26.92 17.65 8.21
CA GLN A 228 28.25 18.25 8.30
C GLN A 228 28.20 19.76 8.62
N SER A 229 27.03 20.36 8.47
CA SER A 229 26.80 21.81 8.68
C SER A 229 26.26 22.13 10.08
N ASP A 230 25.77 21.12 10.81
CA ASP A 230 25.27 21.20 12.18
C ASP A 230 26.38 20.81 13.20
#